data_AF-A0A521GTC1-F1
#
_entry.id   AF-A0A521GTC1-F1
#
_cell.length_a   1.000
_cell.length_b   1.000
_cell.length_c   1.000
_cell.angle_alpha   90.00
_cell.angle_beta   90.00
_cell.angle_gamma   90.00
#
_symmetry.space_group_name_H-M   'P 1'
#
loop_
_entity.id
_entity.type
_entity.pdbx_description
1 polymer ?
#
loop_
_entity_poly.entity_id
_entity_poly.type
_entity_poly.pdbx_seq_one_letter_code
_entity_poly.pdbx_strand_id
1 'polypeptide(L)'
;MFPVSVTMPLRTCTPTSVSVTTGSHASSARTSFLIWTSDLVVTVVMAASAARSIHSPVSQSSDRGVCLTMRMPLRSGPCDGKTSRIRAVREAAPPEPAEPPIRELSLRAPARPAPIMARRRVHRLLASHPSPESISMPPAPGLQFHILAFEGPDAYSRAGGIASRISGLAEALAEAGHETHLWFVGDPDLPGHEECNGVHLHRWCQWISRYHPNGVYEGEEGKHDDLARSLPPYLLRSLIPNLNAGGRAVVLAEEWHTVHAVLHLDWLMRCVGLRECVAILWNANNVFGFERIDWGRLQAAATITTVSRYMKHWMAPLGVDALVIPNGLDRDAFAAPDFLAARALRELYPDRLLLTKVARFDPDKRWLATMDIVAELKRRGVRPLLIARGGMEAHGAEVRARSAELGLSVEERRVARPGPQGLVEALAGAHLADVIELKSPIDPPGRRTLFREVDVVLANSGHEPFGLVGLEAMAAGGMACTGCSGEDYAQPGRNALVLQTADPGEFIGLYGWLQRHPDKERAMRQAGRDTAKDYAWPLVVERHLLPRIELLAAGAG
;
A
#
# COMPACT_ATOMS: atom_id res chain seq x y z
N MET A 1 -34.40 40.50 -21.18
CA MET A 1 -34.57 40.73 -22.63
C MET A 1 -34.11 39.46 -23.34
N PHE A 2 -35.02 38.83 -24.10
CA PHE A 2 -34.91 37.58 -24.88
C PHE A 2 -33.74 37.57 -25.91
N PRO A 3 -33.46 36.47 -26.65
CA PRO A 3 -32.98 35.14 -26.22
C PRO A 3 -31.94 34.54 -27.21
N VAL A 4 -31.43 33.33 -26.98
CA VAL A 4 -30.91 32.46 -28.07
C VAL A 4 -31.38 31.02 -27.86
N SER A 5 -32.09 30.49 -28.85
CA SER A 5 -32.65 29.14 -28.95
C SER A 5 -31.65 28.15 -29.56
N VAL A 6 -31.65 26.88 -29.12
CA VAL A 6 -31.38 25.72 -30.01
C VAL A 6 -32.22 24.51 -29.56
N THR A 7 -32.74 23.83 -30.56
CA THR A 7 -33.84 22.85 -30.61
C THR A 7 -33.36 21.39 -30.47
N MET A 8 -34.16 20.54 -29.80
CA MET A 8 -34.06 19.07 -29.87
C MET A 8 -34.97 18.48 -30.95
N PRO A 9 -34.65 17.29 -31.50
CA PRO A 9 -35.69 16.41 -32.02
C PRO A 9 -35.68 15.00 -31.37
N LEU A 10 -36.86 14.59 -30.93
CA LEU A 10 -37.27 13.21 -30.67
C LEU A 10 -37.58 12.48 -31.98
N ARG A 11 -37.18 11.22 -32.13
CA ARG A 11 -37.86 10.26 -33.02
C ARG A 11 -37.90 8.85 -32.44
N THR A 12 -39.11 8.29 -32.53
CA THR A 12 -39.61 6.96 -32.16
C THR A 12 -39.30 5.91 -33.22
N CYS A 13 -39.05 4.65 -32.83
CA CYS A 13 -39.14 3.48 -33.72
C CYS A 13 -39.76 2.27 -32.99
N THR A 14 -40.73 1.64 -33.66
CA THR A 14 -41.42 0.37 -33.35
C THR A 14 -40.69 -0.84 -33.96
N PRO A 15 -41.00 -2.10 -33.53
CA PRO A 15 -40.12 -3.26 -33.76
C PRO A 15 -40.58 -4.17 -34.90
N THR A 16 -39.63 -4.88 -35.51
CA THR A 16 -39.91 -6.03 -36.38
C THR A 16 -39.04 -7.22 -35.98
N SER A 17 -39.69 -8.38 -35.90
CA SER A 17 -39.20 -9.71 -35.52
C SER A 17 -38.35 -10.40 -36.59
N VAL A 18 -37.81 -11.60 -36.24
CA VAL A 18 -37.43 -12.79 -37.07
C VAL A 18 -36.03 -13.28 -36.64
N SER A 19 -35.90 -14.34 -35.83
CA SER A 19 -36.01 -15.80 -36.02
C SER A 19 -34.63 -16.48 -36.04
N VAL A 20 -34.49 -17.53 -35.24
CA VAL A 20 -33.28 -18.35 -35.03
C VAL A 20 -33.19 -19.46 -36.07
N THR A 21 -31.98 -19.73 -36.58
CA THR A 21 -31.62 -21.00 -37.21
C THR A 21 -30.20 -21.42 -36.84
N THR A 22 -30.07 -22.70 -36.50
CA THR A 22 -28.88 -23.44 -36.06
C THR A 22 -28.00 -23.90 -37.23
N GLY A 23 -26.67 -23.95 -37.04
CA GLY A 23 -25.73 -24.60 -37.97
C GLY A 23 -24.31 -24.72 -37.39
N SER A 24 -23.69 -25.88 -37.58
CA SER A 24 -22.53 -26.45 -36.89
C SER A 24 -21.13 -26.11 -37.46
N HIS A 25 -20.13 -26.11 -36.56
CA HIS A 25 -18.69 -26.44 -36.67
C HIS A 25 -17.83 -25.99 -37.89
N ALA A 26 -16.76 -25.24 -37.62
CA ALA A 26 -15.36 -25.58 -37.97
C ALA A 26 -14.34 -24.61 -37.32
N SER A 27 -13.21 -25.15 -36.88
CA SER A 27 -12.12 -24.49 -36.17
C SER A 27 -11.24 -23.59 -37.05
N SER A 28 -10.83 -22.43 -36.54
CA SER A 28 -9.46 -21.93 -36.71
C SER A 28 -9.11 -20.97 -35.58
N ALA A 29 -7.97 -21.23 -34.92
CA ALA A 29 -7.45 -20.41 -33.83
C ALA A 29 -6.82 -19.13 -34.37
N ARG A 30 -7.29 -17.98 -33.90
CA ARG A 30 -6.52 -16.74 -33.85
C ARG A 30 -6.77 -16.07 -32.51
N THR A 31 -5.68 -15.86 -31.79
CA THR A 31 -5.60 -15.14 -30.52
C THR A 31 -5.93 -13.67 -30.76
N SER A 32 -7.07 -13.23 -30.22
CA SER A 32 -7.44 -11.82 -30.14
C SER A 32 -7.98 -11.57 -28.74
N PHE A 33 -7.30 -10.71 -27.98
CA PHE A 33 -7.84 -10.14 -26.74
C PHE A 33 -9.05 -9.27 -27.10
N LEU A 34 -10.23 -9.65 -26.61
CA LEU A 34 -11.45 -8.85 -26.68
C LEU A 34 -12.03 -8.75 -25.27
N ILE A 35 -11.95 -7.53 -24.73
CA ILE A 35 -12.70 -7.11 -23.55
C ILE A 35 -14.13 -6.86 -24.02
N TRP A 36 -15.08 -7.60 -23.46
CA TRP A 36 -16.51 -7.39 -23.70
C TRP A 36 -17.06 -6.45 -22.64
N THR A 37 -17.57 -5.30 -23.10
CA THR A 37 -18.57 -4.50 -22.38
C THR A 37 -19.82 -4.43 -23.24
N SER A 38 -20.97 -4.58 -22.59
CA SER A 38 -22.30 -4.67 -23.16
C SER A 38 -22.68 -3.44 -24.00
N ASP A 39 -23.28 -3.70 -25.16
CA ASP A 39 -24.23 -2.90 -25.95
C ASP A 39 -23.93 -1.43 -26.29
N LEU A 40 -23.29 -1.18 -27.45
CA LEU A 40 -23.81 -0.43 -28.62
C LEU A 40 -22.70 -0.35 -29.71
N VAL A 41 -22.88 -1.01 -30.86
CA VAL A 41 -21.93 -0.91 -31.99
C VAL A 41 -22.37 0.22 -32.91
N VAL A 42 -21.59 1.31 -32.97
CA VAL A 42 -21.58 2.26 -34.09
C VAL A 42 -20.25 2.11 -34.81
N THR A 43 -20.27 1.51 -36.00
CA THR A 43 -19.10 1.40 -36.87
C THR A 43 -18.86 2.74 -37.57
N VAL A 44 -17.83 3.48 -37.18
CA VAL A 44 -17.29 4.59 -37.97
C VAL A 44 -16.12 4.07 -38.79
N VAL A 45 -16.28 4.04 -40.11
CA VAL A 45 -15.21 3.74 -41.07
C VAL A 45 -14.37 5.01 -41.26
N MET A 46 -13.14 5.01 -40.73
CA MET A 46 -12.13 6.04 -41.05
C MET A 46 -11.22 5.52 -42.15
N ALA A 47 -11.34 6.11 -43.34
CA ALA A 47 -10.44 5.91 -44.46
C ALA A 47 -9.13 6.67 -44.21
N ALA A 48 -8.01 5.95 -44.12
CA ALA A 48 -6.68 6.56 -44.07
C ALA A 48 -6.15 6.79 -45.50
N SER A 49 -5.88 8.05 -45.83
CA SER A 49 -5.29 8.48 -47.10
C SER A 49 -3.79 8.17 -47.13
N ALA A 50 -3.34 7.66 -48.27
CA ALA A 50 -1.97 7.27 -48.55
C ALA A 50 -1.09 8.48 -48.92
N ALA A 51 0.15 8.49 -48.42
CA ALA A 51 1.24 9.29 -48.98
C ALA A 51 2.32 8.34 -49.53
N ARG A 52 2.70 8.56 -50.80
CA ARG A 52 3.68 7.80 -51.58
C ARG A 52 5.08 8.43 -51.51
N SER A 53 6.12 7.61 -51.44
CA SER A 53 7.42 7.76 -52.12
C SER A 53 8.00 6.34 -52.33
N ILE A 54 8.01 5.76 -53.54
CA ILE A 54 8.92 5.83 -54.71
C ILE A 54 10.35 5.24 -54.48
N HIS A 55 10.52 4.03 -55.08
CA HIS A 55 11.69 3.34 -55.68
C HIS A 55 12.98 3.04 -54.88
N SER A 56 13.73 1.94 -55.03
CA SER A 56 13.71 0.57 -55.62
C SER A 56 15.09 -0.09 -55.19
N PRO A 57 15.60 -1.25 -55.70
CA PRO A 57 15.56 -2.58 -55.07
C PRO A 57 16.95 -3.26 -54.85
N VAL A 58 16.95 -4.59 -54.58
CA VAL A 58 18.09 -5.58 -54.64
C VAL A 58 18.82 -5.79 -53.29
N SER A 59 19.15 -6.99 -52.74
CA SER A 59 19.40 -8.37 -53.22
C SER A 59 19.15 -9.43 -52.11
N GLN A 60 19.15 -10.70 -52.54
CA GLN A 60 18.94 -11.97 -51.83
C GLN A 60 20.06 -12.42 -50.87
N SER A 61 19.71 -13.38 -49.99
CA SER A 61 20.45 -14.56 -49.48
C SER A 61 20.41 -14.63 -47.95
N SER A 62 19.64 -15.56 -47.37
CA SER A 62 19.92 -16.98 -47.08
C SER A 62 20.34 -17.21 -45.63
N ASP A 63 19.63 -18.14 -45.01
CA ASP A 63 20.08 -19.11 -43.99
C ASP A 63 20.09 -18.76 -42.48
N ARG A 64 19.31 -19.61 -41.79
CA ARG A 64 19.51 -20.25 -40.48
C ARG A 64 19.27 -19.44 -39.21
N GLY A 65 18.12 -19.75 -38.62
CA GLY A 65 17.88 -19.56 -37.20
C GLY A 65 18.72 -20.51 -36.34
N VAL A 66 19.18 -19.98 -35.20
CA VAL A 66 19.64 -20.75 -34.04
C VAL A 66 19.00 -20.13 -32.81
N CYS A 67 18.16 -20.91 -32.15
CA CYS A 67 17.59 -20.65 -30.83
C CYS A 67 18.58 -21.19 -29.79
N LEU A 68 19.14 -20.31 -28.95
CA LEU A 68 20.02 -20.69 -27.84
C LEU A 68 19.20 -20.74 -26.55
N THR A 69 18.85 -21.96 -26.14
CA THR A 69 18.29 -22.28 -24.82
C THR A 69 19.43 -22.72 -23.91
N MET A 70 19.79 -21.94 -22.89
CA MET A 70 20.77 -22.37 -21.88
C MET A 70 20.07 -23.22 -20.81
N ARG A 71 20.44 -24.51 -20.76
CA ARG A 71 20.19 -25.42 -19.63
C ARG A 71 21.39 -25.40 -18.68
N MET A 72 21.16 -25.20 -17.39
CA MET A 72 22.14 -25.48 -16.34
C MET A 72 22.01 -26.94 -15.86
N PRO A 73 23.11 -27.70 -15.70
CA PRO A 73 23.05 -29.03 -15.14
C PRO A 73 23.23 -29.02 -13.61
N LEU A 74 22.31 -29.67 -12.91
CA LEU A 74 22.48 -30.15 -11.54
C LEU A 74 23.43 -31.36 -11.54
N ARG A 75 24.41 -31.38 -10.62
CA ARG A 75 25.15 -32.59 -10.25
C ARG A 75 24.97 -32.86 -8.76
N SER A 76 24.57 -34.09 -8.48
CA SER A 76 24.52 -34.76 -7.18
C SER A 76 25.84 -35.49 -6.89
N GLY A 77 26.21 -35.61 -5.62
CA GLY A 77 27.25 -36.53 -5.13
C GLY A 77 27.78 -36.18 -3.73
N PRO A 78 28.14 -37.17 -2.88
CA PRO A 78 27.83 -37.13 -1.45
C PRO A 78 29.02 -36.89 -0.48
N CYS A 79 28.64 -36.77 0.80
CA CYS A 79 29.38 -36.62 2.05
C CYS A 79 30.80 -37.20 2.15
N ASP A 80 31.68 -36.50 2.87
CA ASP A 80 32.45 -37.06 3.99
C ASP A 80 33.14 -35.98 4.84
N GLY A 81 33.16 -36.19 6.16
CA GLY A 81 33.76 -35.27 7.13
C GLY A 81 35.26 -35.50 7.37
N LYS A 82 35.94 -34.47 7.88
CA LYS A 82 36.85 -34.50 9.05
C LYS A 82 37.68 -33.22 9.16
N THR A 83 37.58 -32.61 10.34
CA THR A 83 38.62 -31.97 11.17
C THR A 83 39.96 -31.52 10.57
N SER A 84 40.26 -30.23 10.85
CA SER A 84 41.55 -29.64 11.28
C SER A 84 42.74 -29.62 10.31
N ARG A 85 43.25 -28.41 10.02
CA ARG A 85 44.57 -27.94 10.49
C ARG A 85 44.85 -26.51 10.01
N ILE A 86 45.14 -25.65 10.98
CA ILE A 86 45.77 -24.35 10.81
C ILE A 86 47.15 -24.57 10.17
N ARG A 87 47.44 -23.85 9.08
CA ARG A 87 48.80 -23.64 8.59
C ARG A 87 48.93 -22.18 8.16
N ALA A 88 49.79 -21.46 8.89
CA ALA A 88 50.20 -20.10 8.59
C ALA A 88 50.82 -20.02 7.20
N VAL A 89 50.43 -19.01 6.43
CA VAL A 89 51.14 -18.57 5.22
C VAL A 89 51.51 -17.11 5.42
N ARG A 90 52.81 -16.86 5.27
CA ARG A 90 53.51 -15.57 5.39
C ARG A 90 52.91 -14.49 4.50
N GLU A 91 52.83 -13.29 5.08
CA GLU A 91 52.56 -12.02 4.42
C GLU A 91 53.57 -11.71 3.30
N ALA A 92 53.06 -11.21 2.18
CA ALA A 92 53.81 -10.43 1.21
C ALA A 92 53.12 -9.05 1.12
N ALA A 93 53.87 -8.00 1.42
CA ALA A 93 53.40 -6.62 1.41
C ALA A 93 53.04 -6.13 0.00
N PRO A 94 51.97 -5.33 -0.17
CA PRO A 94 51.70 -4.64 -1.43
C PRO A 94 52.62 -3.40 -1.58
N PRO A 95 52.95 -2.98 -2.82
CA PRO A 95 53.84 -1.86 -3.08
C PRO A 95 53.15 -0.50 -2.83
N GLU A 96 53.93 0.48 -2.37
CA GLU A 96 53.50 1.87 -2.15
C GLU A 96 53.02 2.55 -3.45
N PRO A 97 52.01 3.44 -3.38
CA PRO A 97 51.62 4.27 -4.51
C PRO A 97 52.56 5.49 -4.67
N ALA A 98 52.97 5.74 -5.91
CA ALA A 98 53.80 6.87 -6.31
C ALA A 98 53.09 8.23 -6.13
N GLU A 99 53.83 9.22 -5.62
CA GLU A 99 53.39 10.62 -5.45
C GLU A 99 53.17 11.33 -6.80
N PRO A 100 52.14 12.18 -6.93
CA PRO A 100 51.97 13.06 -8.09
C PRO A 100 52.79 14.36 -7.94
N PRO A 101 53.15 15.03 -9.05
CA PRO A 101 54.06 16.18 -9.03
C PRO A 101 53.38 17.44 -8.47
N ILE A 102 54.15 18.14 -7.62
CA ILE A 102 53.83 19.43 -7.01
C ILE A 102 53.72 20.51 -8.10
N ARG A 103 52.56 21.18 -8.20
CA ARG A 103 52.42 22.46 -8.91
C ARG A 103 52.53 23.60 -7.90
N GLU A 104 53.53 24.46 -8.07
CA GLU A 104 53.65 25.73 -7.37
C GLU A 104 52.43 26.63 -7.67
N LEU A 105 51.67 26.98 -6.63
CA LEU A 105 50.63 28.00 -6.67
C LEU A 105 51.14 29.23 -5.92
N SER A 106 51.47 30.26 -6.69
CA SER A 106 51.83 31.60 -6.21
C SER A 106 50.72 32.17 -5.32
N LEU A 107 51.05 32.42 -4.05
CA LEU A 107 50.23 33.16 -3.09
C LEU A 107 49.96 34.60 -3.59
N ARG A 108 48.68 34.94 -3.81
CA ARG A 108 48.21 36.34 -3.85
C ARG A 108 47.29 36.58 -2.66
N ALA A 109 47.60 37.63 -1.92
CA ALA A 109 46.90 38.05 -0.69
C ALA A 109 45.41 38.39 -0.94
N PRO A 110 44.52 38.18 0.05
CA PRO A 110 43.11 38.57 -0.06
C PRO A 110 42.92 40.08 0.10
N ALA A 111 42.17 40.68 -0.82
CA ALA A 111 41.75 42.07 -0.77
C ALA A 111 40.64 42.29 0.30
N ARG A 112 40.73 43.43 1.00
CA ARG A 112 39.82 43.88 2.07
C ARG A 112 38.37 44.10 1.57
N PRO A 113 37.34 43.89 2.42
CA PRO A 113 35.96 44.17 2.05
C PRO A 113 35.64 45.67 2.12
N ALA A 114 34.92 46.18 1.12
CA ALA A 114 34.37 47.53 1.06
C ALA A 114 32.99 47.62 1.73
N PRO A 115 32.58 48.78 2.27
CA PRO A 115 31.48 48.88 3.23
C PRO A 115 30.08 48.98 2.61
N ILE A 116 29.13 48.52 3.41
CA ILE A 116 27.67 48.52 3.25
C ILE A 116 27.13 49.96 3.13
N MET A 117 26.46 50.30 2.03
CA MET A 117 25.43 51.35 2.00
C MET A 117 24.44 51.15 0.84
N ALA A 118 23.20 51.59 1.09
CA ALA A 118 22.08 51.80 0.16
C ALA A 118 21.08 50.65 -0.05
N ARG A 119 20.22 50.43 0.97
CA ARG A 119 18.78 50.16 0.74
C ARG A 119 17.93 51.07 1.62
N ARG A 120 17.75 52.32 1.18
CA ARG A 120 16.68 53.25 1.62
C ARG A 120 15.84 53.62 0.40
N ARG A 121 14.66 53.02 0.31
CA ARG A 121 13.47 53.30 -0.53
C ARG A 121 12.74 51.96 -0.51
N VAL A 122 11.80 51.70 0.41
CA VAL A 122 10.42 52.20 0.35
C VAL A 122 9.88 52.33 1.78
N HIS A 123 9.74 53.57 2.25
CA HIS A 123 8.97 53.90 3.46
C HIS A 123 8.25 55.22 3.20
N ARG A 124 7.16 55.18 2.42
CA ARG A 124 6.07 56.17 2.48
C ARG A 124 4.88 55.73 1.61
N LEU A 125 4.00 54.92 2.19
CA LEU A 125 2.57 54.90 1.86
C LEU A 125 1.85 54.15 3.00
N LEU A 126 1.75 54.84 4.14
CA LEU A 126 0.85 54.51 5.24
C LEU A 126 0.06 55.78 5.55
N ALA A 127 -1.20 55.82 5.17
CA ALA A 127 -2.24 56.66 5.78
C ALA A 127 -3.63 56.26 5.24
N SER A 128 -4.14 55.12 5.70
CA SER A 128 -5.58 54.87 5.79
C SER A 128 -5.79 53.75 6.80
N HIS A 129 -6.34 54.09 7.97
CA HIS A 129 -6.71 53.13 9.01
C HIS A 129 -8.03 52.44 8.64
N PRO A 130 -8.12 51.10 8.70
CA PRO A 130 -9.34 50.42 9.06
C PRO A 130 -9.32 50.02 10.55
N SER A 131 -10.51 49.82 11.09
CA SER A 131 -10.86 49.42 12.45
C SER A 131 -10.16 48.14 12.96
N PRO A 132 -10.08 47.93 14.29
CA PRO A 132 -9.41 46.77 14.87
C PRO A 132 -10.27 45.51 14.67
N GLU A 133 -10.12 44.85 13.52
CA GLU A 133 -10.40 43.42 13.43
C GLU A 133 -9.32 42.68 14.22
N SER A 134 -9.75 41.70 15.01
CA SER A 134 -8.90 40.88 15.86
C SER A 134 -7.76 40.28 15.04
N ILE A 135 -6.55 40.83 15.21
CA ILE A 135 -5.32 40.20 14.75
C ILE A 135 -5.20 38.93 15.59
N SER A 136 -5.63 37.80 15.03
CA SER A 136 -5.29 36.49 15.54
C SER A 136 -3.76 36.44 15.57
N MET A 137 -3.19 36.40 16.78
CA MET A 137 -1.77 36.15 16.94
C MET A 137 -1.44 34.86 16.18
N PRO A 138 -0.35 34.81 15.39
CA PRO A 138 0.08 33.53 14.84
C PRO A 138 0.25 32.54 16.00
N PRO A 139 -0.18 31.28 15.83
CA PRO A 139 0.00 30.27 16.87
C PRO A 139 1.46 30.26 17.33
N ALA A 140 1.68 29.98 18.61
CA ALA A 140 3.03 29.88 19.15
C ALA A 140 3.84 28.86 18.30
N PRO A 141 5.13 29.11 18.03
CA PRO A 141 5.96 28.23 17.22
C PRO A 141 5.89 26.80 17.77
N GLY A 142 5.40 25.89 16.93
CA GLY A 142 5.10 24.51 17.30
C GLY A 142 5.74 23.51 16.35
N LEU A 143 5.74 22.25 16.75
CA LEU A 143 6.10 21.13 15.88
C LEU A 143 4.88 20.76 15.02
N GLN A 144 4.98 20.97 13.72
CA GLN A 144 3.93 20.60 12.74
C GLN A 144 4.27 19.29 12.04
N PHE A 145 3.26 18.46 11.76
CA PHE A 145 3.41 17.22 11.00
C PHE A 145 2.73 17.32 9.64
N HIS A 146 3.43 16.93 8.58
CA HIS A 146 2.95 16.93 7.20
C HIS A 146 3.14 15.54 6.59
N ILE A 147 2.06 14.80 6.40
CA ILE A 147 2.08 13.47 5.79
C ILE A 147 1.81 13.60 4.30
N LEU A 148 2.70 13.06 3.46
CA LEU A 148 2.58 13.05 2.01
C LEU A 148 2.26 11.62 1.57
N ALA A 149 1.17 11.44 0.82
CA ALA A 149 0.80 10.14 0.28
C ALA A 149 0.08 10.28 -1.05
N PHE A 150 -0.10 9.17 -1.77
CA PHE A 150 -1.05 9.13 -2.88
C PHE A 150 -2.46 8.89 -2.33
N GLU A 151 -2.58 7.91 -1.43
CA GLU A 151 -3.80 7.45 -0.83
C GLU A 151 -4.31 8.39 0.26
N GLY A 152 -5.61 8.34 0.50
CA GLY A 152 -6.33 9.23 1.41
C GLY A 152 -7.49 8.57 2.13
N PRO A 153 -8.11 9.28 3.10
CA PRO A 153 -9.24 8.76 3.87
C PRO A 153 -10.56 8.73 3.09
N ASP A 154 -10.72 9.55 2.05
CA ASP A 154 -11.96 9.58 1.27
C ASP A 154 -12.13 8.36 0.35
N ALA A 155 -13.35 8.14 -0.15
CA ALA A 155 -13.69 6.95 -0.92
C ALA A 155 -12.90 6.82 -2.23
N TYR A 156 -12.61 7.94 -2.89
CA TYR A 156 -11.82 7.99 -4.13
C TYR A 156 -10.36 7.59 -3.89
N SER A 157 -9.82 8.08 -2.78
CA SER A 157 -8.39 8.03 -2.45
C SER A 157 -8.01 6.76 -1.69
N ARG A 158 -8.99 6.01 -1.19
CA ARG A 158 -8.79 4.86 -0.32
C ARG A 158 -8.39 3.61 -1.11
N ALA A 159 -7.12 3.25 -1.02
CA ALA A 159 -6.60 2.01 -1.58
C ALA A 159 -5.73 1.22 -0.58
N GLY A 160 -6.03 -0.06 -0.43
CA GLY A 160 -5.21 -1.02 0.32
C GLY A 160 -4.94 -0.64 1.78
N GLY A 161 -3.85 -1.19 2.33
CA GLY A 161 -3.40 -0.91 3.70
C GLY A 161 -2.73 0.45 3.87
N ILE A 162 -2.32 1.11 2.78
CA ILE A 162 -1.67 2.43 2.85
C ILE A 162 -2.68 3.49 3.28
N ALA A 163 -3.91 3.47 2.73
CA ALA A 163 -4.97 4.38 3.17
C ALA A 163 -5.27 4.26 4.67
N SER A 164 -5.29 3.03 5.21
CA SER A 164 -5.42 2.80 6.66
C SER A 164 -4.22 3.34 7.44
N ARG A 165 -3.00 3.17 6.92
CA ARG A 165 -1.77 3.69 7.53
C ARG A 165 -1.80 5.21 7.68
N ILE A 166 -2.00 5.92 6.58
CA ILE A 166 -1.89 7.38 6.54
C ILE A 166 -3.03 8.05 7.30
N SER A 167 -4.23 7.47 7.29
CA SER A 167 -5.37 7.99 8.05
C SER A 167 -5.13 7.83 9.55
N GLY A 168 -4.84 6.60 10.00
CA GLY A 168 -4.68 6.33 11.44
C GLY A 168 -3.42 6.96 12.04
N LEU A 169 -2.33 7.09 11.27
CA LEU A 169 -1.15 7.85 11.69
C LEU A 169 -1.46 9.34 11.84
N ALA A 170 -2.17 9.95 10.88
CA ALA A 170 -2.54 11.36 10.93
C ALA A 170 -3.45 11.66 12.13
N GLU A 171 -4.50 10.84 12.31
CA GLU A 171 -5.43 10.99 13.44
C GLU A 171 -4.73 10.81 14.78
N ALA A 172 -3.82 9.83 14.92
CA ALA A 172 -3.10 9.63 16.17
C ALA A 172 -2.12 10.76 16.52
N LEU A 173 -1.49 11.39 15.52
CA LEU A 173 -0.67 12.58 15.73
C LEU A 173 -1.53 13.79 16.17
N ALA A 174 -2.69 13.98 15.54
CA ALA A 174 -3.65 15.00 15.94
C ALA A 174 -4.20 14.76 17.36
N GLU A 175 -4.55 13.52 17.70
CA GLU A 175 -4.98 13.11 19.05
C GLU A 175 -3.87 13.34 20.11
N ALA A 176 -2.60 13.22 19.72
CA ALA A 176 -1.46 13.53 20.58
C ALA A 176 -1.22 15.06 20.74
N GLY A 177 -2.05 15.91 20.12
CA GLY A 177 -2.00 17.36 20.24
C GLY A 177 -1.08 18.06 19.24
N HIS A 178 -0.64 17.36 18.19
CA HIS A 178 0.18 17.95 17.14
C HIS A 178 -0.67 18.49 15.99
N GLU A 179 -0.36 19.70 15.51
CA GLU A 179 -0.94 20.22 14.27
C GLU A 179 -0.51 19.31 13.11
N THR A 180 -1.48 18.67 12.48
CA THR A 180 -1.24 17.58 11.52
C THR A 180 -1.95 17.85 10.20
N HIS A 181 -1.17 17.79 9.11
CA HIS A 181 -1.63 17.98 7.74
C HIS A 181 -1.42 16.69 6.95
N LEU A 182 -2.46 16.22 6.27
CA LEU A 182 -2.39 15.09 5.35
C LEU A 182 -2.60 15.58 3.91
N TRP A 183 -1.60 15.38 3.06
CA TRP A 183 -1.57 15.76 1.65
C TRP A 183 -1.67 14.51 0.79
N PHE A 184 -2.74 14.39 0.01
CA PHE A 184 -3.03 13.18 -0.75
C PHE A 184 -3.75 13.48 -2.07
N VAL A 185 -3.72 12.55 -3.02
CA VAL A 185 -4.49 12.68 -4.27
C VAL A 185 -5.96 12.49 -3.94
N GLY A 186 -6.77 13.54 -4.10
CA GLY A 186 -8.14 13.56 -3.56
C GLY A 186 -9.25 13.43 -4.60
N ASP A 187 -10.45 13.16 -4.08
CA ASP A 187 -11.71 13.18 -4.82
C ASP A 187 -11.93 14.53 -5.52
N PRO A 188 -12.28 14.58 -6.82
CA PRO A 188 -12.45 15.83 -7.57
C PRO A 188 -13.67 16.67 -7.17
N ASP A 189 -14.63 16.07 -6.44
CA ASP A 189 -15.91 16.67 -6.09
C ASP A 189 -16.00 17.10 -4.62
N LEU A 190 -14.98 16.79 -3.81
CA LEU A 190 -14.85 17.23 -2.42
C LEU A 190 -14.04 18.54 -2.29
N PRO A 191 -14.11 19.27 -1.15
CA PRO A 191 -13.29 20.45 -0.92
C PRO A 191 -11.79 20.13 -0.98
N GLY A 192 -11.02 21.03 -1.61
CA GLY A 192 -9.56 20.91 -1.72
C GLY A 192 -8.84 20.97 -0.37
N HIS A 193 -9.45 21.63 0.63
CA HIS A 193 -9.00 21.64 2.01
C HIS A 193 -10.20 21.51 2.94
N GLU A 194 -10.08 20.68 3.97
CA GLU A 194 -11.03 20.60 5.09
C GLU A 194 -10.31 20.14 6.36
N GLU A 195 -10.95 20.32 7.52
CA GLU A 195 -10.47 19.78 8.79
C GLU A 195 -11.41 18.67 9.26
N CYS A 196 -10.86 17.50 9.57
CA CYS A 196 -11.61 16.33 10.00
C CYS A 196 -10.82 15.62 11.10
N ASN A 197 -11.46 15.31 12.23
CA ASN A 197 -10.83 14.64 13.38
C ASN A 197 -9.52 15.32 13.87
N GLY A 198 -9.44 16.65 13.78
CA GLY A 198 -8.23 17.42 14.14
C GLY A 198 -7.10 17.35 13.12
N VAL A 199 -7.33 16.75 11.94
CA VAL A 199 -6.37 16.68 10.83
C VAL A 199 -6.79 17.65 9.72
N HIS A 200 -5.84 18.44 9.23
CA HIS A 200 -6.03 19.23 8.02
C HIS A 200 -5.84 18.35 6.78
N LEU A 201 -6.91 18.06 6.06
CA LEU A 201 -6.91 17.27 4.83
C LEU A 201 -6.70 18.17 3.62
N HIS A 202 -5.68 17.89 2.80
CA HIS A 202 -5.36 18.62 1.57
C HIS A 202 -5.45 17.68 0.38
N ARG A 203 -6.50 17.86 -0.43
CA ARG A 203 -6.77 17.07 -1.64
C ARG A 203 -6.03 17.67 -2.82
N TRP A 204 -4.96 16.99 -3.22
CA TRP A 204 -4.13 17.34 -4.36
C TRP A 204 -4.58 16.65 -5.64
N CYS A 205 -4.10 17.13 -6.79
CA CYS A 205 -4.38 16.57 -8.13
C CYS A 205 -5.87 16.45 -8.52
N GLN A 206 -6.80 17.10 -7.80
CA GLN A 206 -8.25 17.00 -8.03
C GLN A 206 -8.66 17.30 -9.48
N TRP A 207 -7.96 18.21 -10.17
CA TRP A 207 -8.23 18.52 -11.56
C TRP A 207 -7.94 17.34 -12.50
N ILE A 208 -6.93 16.52 -12.20
CA ILE A 208 -6.63 15.27 -12.91
C ILE A 208 -7.63 14.20 -12.51
N SER A 209 -7.93 14.09 -11.20
CA SER A 209 -8.91 13.14 -10.67
C SER A 209 -10.28 13.25 -11.37
N ARG A 210 -10.68 14.46 -11.80
CA ARG A 210 -11.93 14.68 -12.56
C ARG A 210 -11.99 13.92 -13.89
N TYR A 211 -10.85 13.66 -14.52
CA TYR A 211 -10.75 12.89 -15.76
C TYR A 211 -10.54 11.39 -15.51
N HIS A 212 -10.39 10.99 -14.24
CA HIS A 212 -10.04 9.64 -13.82
C HIS A 212 -10.87 9.23 -12.59
N PRO A 213 -12.19 8.99 -12.76
CA PRO A 213 -13.13 8.79 -11.66
C PRO A 213 -13.01 7.43 -10.95
N ASN A 214 -12.27 6.47 -11.49
CA ASN A 214 -12.22 5.09 -10.99
C ASN A 214 -11.23 4.88 -9.83
N GLY A 215 -10.78 5.96 -9.20
CA GLY A 215 -9.99 5.96 -7.97
C GLY A 215 -8.57 6.49 -8.12
N VAL A 216 -7.83 6.45 -7.01
CA VAL A 216 -6.55 7.14 -6.83
C VAL A 216 -5.48 6.81 -7.87
N TYR A 217 -5.39 5.56 -8.32
CA TYR A 217 -4.36 5.13 -9.29
C TYR A 217 -4.79 5.25 -10.76
N GLU A 218 -6.04 5.61 -11.07
CA GLU A 218 -6.39 5.86 -12.47
C GLU A 218 -5.73 7.18 -12.92
N GLY A 219 -4.95 7.17 -14.00
CA GLY A 219 -4.12 8.33 -14.40
C GLY A 219 -2.90 8.56 -13.49
N GLU A 220 -2.39 7.50 -12.86
CA GLU A 220 -1.28 7.48 -11.90
C GLU A 220 -0.09 8.36 -12.29
N GLU A 221 0.48 8.16 -13.49
CA GLU A 221 1.67 8.90 -13.93
C GLU A 221 1.43 10.42 -14.01
N GLY A 222 0.25 10.85 -14.49
CA GLY A 222 -0.09 12.27 -14.56
C GLY A 222 -0.26 12.90 -13.18
N LYS A 223 -0.89 12.17 -12.26
CA LYS A 223 -1.03 12.59 -10.84
C LYS A 223 0.33 12.62 -10.14
N HIS A 224 1.19 11.67 -10.45
CA HIS A 224 2.53 11.55 -9.87
C HIS A 224 3.38 12.74 -10.28
N ASP A 225 3.40 13.05 -11.57
CA ASP A 225 4.13 14.21 -12.10
C ASP A 225 3.58 15.53 -11.54
N ASP A 226 2.26 15.66 -11.41
CA ASP A 226 1.65 16.85 -10.85
C ASP A 226 1.94 17.03 -9.36
N LEU A 227 1.83 15.97 -8.57
CA LEU A 227 2.22 15.95 -7.16
C LEU A 227 3.67 16.39 -7.00
N ALA A 228 4.61 15.75 -7.72
CA ALA A 228 6.03 16.04 -7.63
C ALA A 228 6.38 17.50 -7.98
N ARG A 229 5.68 18.09 -8.96
CA ARG A 229 5.95 19.44 -9.45
C ARG A 229 5.30 20.53 -8.62
N SER A 230 4.04 20.35 -8.22
CA SER A 230 3.21 21.43 -7.69
C SER A 230 3.05 21.42 -6.17
N LEU A 231 3.11 20.26 -5.52
CA LEU A 231 2.96 20.17 -4.06
C LEU A 231 4.16 20.77 -3.30
N PRO A 232 5.44 20.47 -3.61
CA PRO A 232 6.56 20.99 -2.84
C PRO A 232 6.66 22.53 -2.77
N PRO A 233 6.46 23.29 -3.87
CA PRO A 233 6.42 24.75 -3.79
C PRO A 233 5.26 25.28 -2.93
N TYR A 234 4.11 24.59 -2.92
CA TYR A 234 2.98 24.97 -2.09
C TYR A 234 3.28 24.69 -0.61
N LEU A 235 3.76 23.49 -0.30
CA LEU A 235 4.11 23.05 1.04
C LEU A 235 5.21 23.92 1.66
N LEU A 236 6.23 24.31 0.89
CA LEU A 236 7.22 25.28 1.36
C LEU A 236 6.56 26.59 1.81
N ARG A 237 5.63 27.14 1.01
CA ARG A 237 4.94 28.39 1.36
C ARG A 237 4.09 28.27 2.62
N SER A 238 3.45 27.11 2.85
CA SER A 238 2.68 26.88 4.08
C SER A 238 3.57 26.70 5.31
N LEU A 239 4.79 26.18 5.14
CA LEU A 239 5.74 25.96 6.24
C LEU A 239 6.46 27.25 6.68
N ILE A 240 6.77 28.15 5.75
CA ILE A 240 7.56 29.38 6.01
C ILE A 240 7.08 30.18 7.24
N PRO A 241 5.77 30.44 7.46
CA PRO A 241 5.31 31.19 8.62
C PRO A 241 5.72 30.55 9.95
N ASN A 242 5.51 29.24 10.12
CA ASN A 242 5.87 28.53 11.35
C ASN A 242 7.40 28.48 11.54
N LEU A 243 8.14 28.16 10.46
CA LEU A 243 9.60 28.05 10.53
C LEU A 243 10.28 29.40 10.86
N ASN A 244 9.81 30.50 10.27
CA ASN A 244 10.32 31.84 10.58
C ASN A 244 9.98 32.31 12.00
N ALA A 245 8.91 31.78 12.60
CA ALA A 245 8.57 32.02 14.00
C ALA A 245 9.42 31.20 14.99
N GLY A 246 10.33 30.35 14.48
CA GLY A 246 11.16 29.45 15.29
C GLY A 246 10.54 28.07 15.52
N GLY A 247 9.43 27.76 14.84
CA GLY A 247 8.81 26.44 14.85
C GLY A 247 9.62 25.42 14.05
N ARG A 248 9.17 24.15 14.12
CA ARG A 248 9.77 23.03 13.41
C ARG A 248 8.70 22.25 12.66
N ALA A 249 9.11 21.49 11.64
CA ALA A 249 8.20 20.62 10.93
C ALA A 249 8.78 19.21 10.74
N VAL A 250 7.90 18.23 10.68
CA VAL A 250 8.20 16.85 10.30
C VAL A 250 7.39 16.53 9.05
N VAL A 251 8.08 16.09 7.99
CA VAL A 251 7.47 15.62 6.76
C VAL A 251 7.59 14.10 6.73
N LEU A 252 6.47 13.40 6.68
CA LEU A 252 6.37 11.95 6.61
C LEU A 252 5.84 11.55 5.23
N ALA A 253 6.72 11.14 4.33
CA ALA A 253 6.36 10.74 2.98
C ALA A 253 6.18 9.23 2.88
N GLU A 254 5.17 8.77 2.16
CA GLU A 254 4.87 7.34 1.99
C GLU A 254 5.03 6.95 0.52
N GLU A 255 5.65 5.79 0.28
CA GLU A 255 5.69 5.09 -1.01
C GLU A 255 6.40 5.82 -2.16
N TRP A 256 6.64 5.06 -3.24
CA TRP A 256 7.48 5.50 -4.35
C TRP A 256 6.94 6.77 -5.02
N HIS A 257 5.61 6.99 -5.02
CA HIS A 257 5.00 8.16 -5.65
C HIS A 257 5.45 9.49 -5.06
N THR A 258 5.89 9.51 -3.80
CA THR A 258 6.27 10.75 -3.11
C THR A 258 7.76 11.08 -3.24
N VAL A 259 8.57 10.19 -3.81
CA VAL A 259 10.03 10.34 -3.89
C VAL A 259 10.42 11.64 -4.59
N HIS A 260 9.84 11.95 -5.76
CA HIS A 260 10.18 13.19 -6.46
C HIS A 260 9.70 14.45 -5.75
N ALA A 261 8.56 14.38 -5.06
CA ALA A 261 8.08 15.48 -4.22
C ALA A 261 9.04 15.74 -3.04
N VAL A 262 9.54 14.68 -2.39
CA VAL A 262 10.54 14.75 -1.32
C VAL A 262 11.84 15.38 -1.80
N LEU A 263 12.39 14.92 -2.93
CA LEU A 263 13.63 15.46 -3.49
C LEU A 263 13.50 16.94 -3.87
N HIS A 264 12.35 17.33 -4.43
CA HIS A 264 12.07 18.71 -4.79
C HIS A 264 11.88 19.60 -3.54
N LEU A 265 11.20 19.10 -2.51
CA LEU A 265 11.05 19.81 -1.23
C LEU A 265 12.39 20.02 -0.53
N ASP A 266 13.23 18.98 -0.44
CA ASP A 266 14.58 19.08 0.13
C ASP A 266 15.41 20.15 -0.58
N TRP A 267 15.41 20.15 -1.92
CA TRP A 267 16.12 21.16 -2.71
C TRP A 267 15.60 22.58 -2.42
N LEU A 268 14.28 22.78 -2.43
CA LEU A 268 13.64 24.06 -2.13
C LEU A 268 14.01 24.56 -0.72
N MET A 269 13.97 23.68 0.27
CA MET A 269 14.29 23.99 1.68
C MET A 269 15.75 24.40 1.86
N ARG A 270 16.69 23.75 1.13
CA ARG A 270 18.10 24.15 1.09
C ARG A 270 18.28 25.52 0.46
N CYS A 271 17.57 25.81 -0.64
CA CYS A 271 17.65 27.10 -1.32
C CYS A 271 17.20 28.27 -0.43
N VAL A 272 16.22 28.07 0.44
CA VAL A 272 15.75 29.10 1.37
C VAL A 272 16.47 29.09 2.73
N GLY A 273 17.39 28.15 2.96
CA GLY A 273 18.17 28.05 4.20
C GLY A 273 17.37 27.56 5.41
N LEU A 274 16.25 26.85 5.21
CA LEU A 274 15.37 26.36 6.29
C LEU A 274 15.39 24.83 6.46
N ARG A 275 16.28 24.13 5.73
CA ARG A 275 16.32 22.66 5.72
C ARG A 275 16.54 22.03 7.11
N GLU A 276 17.32 22.67 7.98
CA GLU A 276 17.60 22.18 9.33
C GLU A 276 16.39 22.30 10.28
N CYS A 277 15.40 23.12 9.93
CA CYS A 277 14.17 23.27 10.71
C CYS A 277 13.12 22.20 10.38
N VAL A 278 13.40 21.34 9.39
CA VAL A 278 12.47 20.34 8.87
C VAL A 278 13.11 18.96 8.89
N ALA A 279 12.52 18.03 9.65
CA ALA A 279 12.85 16.61 9.53
C ALA A 279 12.05 16.00 8.38
N ILE A 280 12.72 15.33 7.43
CA ILE A 280 12.05 14.63 6.33
C ILE A 280 12.31 13.14 6.48
N LEU A 281 11.24 12.36 6.56
CA LEU A 281 11.26 10.90 6.58
C LEU A 281 10.51 10.40 5.34
N TRP A 282 11.01 9.32 4.74
CA TRP A 282 10.32 8.61 3.66
C TRP A 282 10.17 7.14 4.03
N ASN A 283 8.96 6.60 3.90
CA ASN A 283 8.60 5.28 4.38
C ASN A 283 8.29 4.29 3.24
N ALA A 284 8.86 3.10 3.33
CA ALA A 284 8.51 1.95 2.52
C ALA A 284 7.54 1.01 3.28
N ASN A 285 6.27 1.00 2.88
CA ASN A 285 5.23 0.06 3.32
C ASN A 285 5.15 -1.17 2.40
N ASN A 286 5.67 -1.10 1.18
CA ASN A 286 5.85 -2.24 0.27
C ASN A 286 7.07 -2.01 -0.67
N VAL A 287 7.26 -2.89 -1.65
CA VAL A 287 8.40 -2.87 -2.59
C VAL A 287 8.07 -2.31 -3.98
N PHE A 288 6.83 -1.88 -4.22
CA PHE A 288 6.41 -1.37 -5.53
C PHE A 288 7.15 -0.08 -5.88
N GLY A 289 7.57 0.02 -7.14
CA GLY A 289 8.27 1.19 -7.65
C GLY A 289 9.71 1.35 -7.15
N PHE A 290 10.26 0.39 -6.40
CA PHE A 290 11.65 0.44 -5.92
C PHE A 290 12.66 0.59 -7.05
N GLU A 291 12.37 0.04 -8.23
CA GLU A 291 13.17 0.18 -9.44
C GLU A 291 13.23 1.60 -9.99
N ARG A 292 12.30 2.47 -9.57
CA ARG A 292 12.21 3.88 -9.97
C ARG A 292 12.93 4.82 -8.99
N ILE A 293 13.44 4.30 -7.87
CA ILE A 293 14.01 5.12 -6.78
C ILE A 293 15.53 5.24 -6.93
N ASP A 294 16.00 6.47 -7.01
CA ASP A 294 17.42 6.79 -6.75
C ASP A 294 17.65 6.82 -5.23
N TRP A 295 18.02 5.67 -4.68
CA TRP A 295 18.23 5.49 -3.24
C TRP A 295 19.34 6.37 -2.67
N GLY A 296 20.37 6.70 -3.46
CA GLY A 296 21.44 7.58 -3.02
C GLY A 296 20.93 9.01 -2.80
N ARG A 297 20.17 9.53 -3.78
CA ARG A 297 19.55 10.86 -3.65
C ARG A 297 18.49 10.91 -2.55
N LEU A 298 17.67 9.87 -2.42
CA LEU A 298 16.63 9.84 -1.41
C LEU A 298 17.21 9.79 0.01
N GLN A 299 18.25 8.99 0.25
CA GLN A 299 18.96 8.94 1.55
C GLN A 299 19.65 10.27 1.90
N ALA A 300 20.09 11.04 0.90
CA ALA A 300 20.66 12.38 1.15
C ALA A 300 19.60 13.43 1.50
N ALA A 301 18.34 13.21 1.10
CA ALA A 301 17.23 14.12 1.30
C ALA A 301 16.36 13.78 2.53
N ALA A 302 16.24 12.51 2.88
CA ALA A 302 15.31 12.02 3.90
C ALA A 302 15.90 10.85 4.71
N THR A 303 15.45 10.72 5.96
CA THR A 303 15.65 9.50 6.75
C THR A 303 14.72 8.41 6.23
N ILE A 304 15.28 7.26 5.86
CA ILE A 304 14.47 6.16 5.33
C ILE A 304 13.86 5.34 6.45
N THR A 305 12.58 5.06 6.36
CA THR A 305 11.84 4.20 7.28
C THR A 305 11.15 3.07 6.53
N THR A 306 10.74 2.04 7.27
CA THR A 306 9.98 0.91 6.74
C THR A 306 9.13 0.27 7.83
N VAL A 307 8.15 -0.54 7.44
CA VAL A 307 7.12 -1.07 8.34
C VAL A 307 7.51 -2.33 9.10
N SER A 308 8.58 -3.02 8.70
CA SER A 308 9.02 -4.24 9.38
C SER A 308 10.53 -4.47 9.24
N ARG A 309 11.08 -5.31 10.12
CA ARG A 309 12.46 -5.82 10.02
C ARG A 309 12.67 -6.62 8.74
N TYR A 310 11.65 -7.35 8.30
CA TYR A 310 11.67 -8.07 7.03
C TYR A 310 11.90 -7.11 5.87
N MET A 311 11.12 -6.03 5.79
CA MET A 311 11.32 -4.99 4.76
C MET A 311 12.67 -4.30 4.89
N LYS A 312 13.14 -4.01 6.12
CA LYS A 312 14.50 -3.48 6.35
C LYS A 312 15.55 -4.40 5.73
N HIS A 313 15.39 -5.73 5.86
CA HIS A 313 16.32 -6.69 5.27
C HIS A 313 16.23 -6.72 3.74
N TRP A 314 15.04 -6.55 3.16
CA TRP A 314 14.84 -6.41 1.71
C TRP A 314 15.50 -5.16 1.13
N MET A 315 15.55 -4.08 1.91
CA MET A 315 16.15 -2.81 1.49
C MET A 315 17.67 -2.80 1.68
N ALA A 316 18.24 -3.64 2.54
CA ALA A 316 19.68 -3.66 2.80
C ALA A 316 20.56 -3.92 1.55
N PRO A 317 20.22 -4.87 0.64
CA PRO A 317 20.93 -5.02 -0.64
C PRO A 317 20.89 -3.80 -1.56
N LEU A 318 19.94 -2.88 -1.35
CA LEU A 318 19.84 -1.61 -2.08
C LEU A 318 20.78 -0.54 -1.51
N GLY A 319 21.57 -0.87 -0.48
CA GLY A 319 22.46 0.07 0.21
C GLY A 319 21.70 1.04 1.11
N VAL A 320 20.54 0.62 1.63
CA VAL A 320 19.66 1.44 2.47
C VAL A 320 19.60 0.90 3.89
N ASP A 321 19.95 1.73 4.86
CA ASP A 321 19.78 1.42 6.29
C ASP A 321 18.51 2.09 6.84
N ALA A 322 17.36 1.43 6.67
CA ALA A 322 16.08 1.96 7.09
C ALA A 322 15.80 1.79 8.60
N LEU A 323 15.11 2.75 9.21
CA LEU A 323 14.51 2.60 10.54
C LEU A 323 13.17 1.86 10.45
N VAL A 324 12.82 1.07 11.47
CA VAL A 324 11.53 0.36 11.49
C VAL A 324 10.49 1.16 12.28
N ILE A 325 9.41 1.56 11.61
CA ILE A 325 8.21 2.19 12.18
C ILE A 325 7.00 1.35 11.75
N PRO A 326 6.48 0.48 12.64
CA PRO A 326 5.41 -0.45 12.27
C PRO A 326 4.14 0.28 11.83
N ASN A 327 3.24 -0.44 11.14
CA ASN A 327 1.86 0.03 11.02
C ASN A 327 1.14 -0.09 12.37
N GLY A 328 0.00 0.57 12.46
CA GLY A 328 -0.90 0.48 13.60
C GLY A 328 -2.34 0.15 13.22
N LEU A 329 -3.17 0.03 14.26
CA LEU A 329 -4.60 -0.21 14.18
C LEU A 329 -5.38 0.97 14.76
N ASP A 330 -6.50 1.27 14.12
CA ASP A 330 -7.47 2.26 14.60
C ASP A 330 -8.24 1.71 15.81
N ARG A 331 -8.79 2.63 16.63
CA ARG A 331 -9.59 2.30 17.82
C ARG A 331 -10.73 1.33 17.49
N ASP A 332 -11.31 1.51 16.32
CA ASP A 332 -12.39 0.67 15.79
C ASP A 332 -12.02 -0.80 15.65
N ALA A 333 -10.75 -1.15 15.45
CA ALA A 333 -10.31 -2.55 15.35
C ALA A 333 -10.53 -3.33 16.67
N PHE A 334 -10.58 -2.62 17.80
CA PHE A 334 -10.74 -3.20 19.14
C PHE A 334 -12.18 -3.19 19.66
N ALA A 335 -13.11 -2.62 18.90
CA ALA A 335 -14.52 -2.55 19.26
C ALA A 335 -15.13 -3.96 19.41
N ALA A 336 -16.00 -4.12 20.41
CA ALA A 336 -16.72 -5.37 20.60
C ALA A 336 -17.61 -5.68 19.37
N PRO A 337 -17.72 -6.95 18.96
CA PRO A 337 -18.63 -7.33 17.88
C PRO A 337 -20.09 -7.17 18.33
N ASP A 338 -20.98 -6.97 17.36
CA ASP A 338 -22.42 -7.01 17.61
C ASP A 338 -22.83 -8.39 18.17
N PHE A 339 -23.35 -8.42 19.39
CA PHE A 339 -23.62 -9.67 20.11
C PHE A 339 -24.62 -10.58 19.38
N LEU A 340 -25.67 -10.01 18.80
CA LEU A 340 -26.73 -10.79 18.13
C LEU A 340 -26.21 -11.38 16.82
N ALA A 341 -25.51 -10.59 16.01
CA ALA A 341 -24.92 -11.05 14.77
C ALA A 341 -23.78 -12.05 15.01
N ALA A 342 -22.96 -11.83 16.03
CA ALA A 342 -21.90 -12.76 16.41
C ALA A 342 -22.48 -14.13 16.79
N ARG A 343 -23.51 -14.13 17.65
CA ARG A 343 -24.25 -15.34 18.01
C ARG A 343 -24.87 -16.02 16.78
N ALA A 344 -25.55 -15.25 15.93
CA ALA A 344 -26.18 -15.79 14.73
C ALA A 344 -25.16 -16.43 13.78
N LEU A 345 -24.00 -15.79 13.55
CA LEU A 345 -22.93 -16.33 12.72
C LEU A 345 -22.42 -17.68 13.24
N ARG A 346 -22.23 -17.81 14.55
CA ARG A 346 -21.81 -19.06 15.20
C ARG A 346 -22.87 -20.16 15.07
N GLU A 347 -24.15 -19.81 15.15
CA GLU A 347 -25.28 -20.73 15.07
C GLU A 347 -25.62 -21.16 13.62
N LEU A 348 -25.13 -20.45 12.59
CA LEU A 348 -25.35 -20.83 11.19
C LEU A 348 -24.79 -22.21 10.83
N TYR A 349 -23.63 -22.55 11.41
CA TYR A 349 -22.84 -23.72 11.02
C TYR A 349 -22.16 -24.42 12.20
N PRO A 350 -22.92 -24.91 13.21
CA PRO A 350 -22.37 -25.45 14.46
C PRO A 350 -21.46 -26.68 14.28
N ASP A 351 -21.67 -27.45 13.22
CA ASP A 351 -20.93 -28.69 12.93
C ASP A 351 -19.82 -28.51 11.86
N ARG A 352 -19.42 -27.27 11.58
CA ARG A 352 -18.44 -26.95 10.53
C ARG A 352 -17.24 -26.23 11.09
N LEU A 353 -16.10 -26.46 10.46
CA LEU A 353 -14.89 -25.68 10.70
C LEU A 353 -14.94 -24.40 9.85
N LEU A 354 -15.15 -23.26 10.49
CA LEU A 354 -15.26 -21.96 9.84
C LEU A 354 -13.90 -21.31 9.66
N LEU A 355 -13.55 -21.04 8.40
CA LEU A 355 -12.33 -20.34 8.02
C LEU A 355 -12.69 -19.05 7.31
N THR A 356 -11.84 -18.02 7.39
CA THR A 356 -11.98 -16.86 6.51
C THR A 356 -10.65 -16.42 5.93
N LYS A 357 -10.69 -15.90 4.71
CA LYS A 357 -9.57 -15.21 4.08
C LYS A 357 -10.09 -13.95 3.38
N VAL A 358 -9.52 -12.82 3.77
CA VAL A 358 -9.84 -11.51 3.18
C VAL A 358 -8.53 -10.89 2.68
N ALA A 359 -8.35 -10.86 1.37
CA ALA A 359 -7.13 -10.35 0.73
C ALA A 359 -7.41 -10.04 -0.75
N ARG A 360 -6.56 -9.23 -1.39
CA ARG A 360 -6.57 -9.11 -2.86
C ARG A 360 -6.27 -10.45 -3.52
N PHE A 361 -6.74 -10.66 -4.74
CA PHE A 361 -6.32 -11.84 -5.52
C PHE A 361 -4.93 -11.61 -6.08
N ASP A 362 -3.94 -11.95 -5.26
CA ASP A 362 -2.54 -11.69 -5.53
C ASP A 362 -1.76 -12.96 -5.15
N PRO A 363 -0.81 -13.43 -6.00
CA PRO A 363 -0.04 -14.63 -5.74
C PRO A 363 0.65 -14.63 -4.37
N ASP A 364 1.11 -13.47 -3.91
CA ASP A 364 1.78 -13.35 -2.62
C ASP A 364 0.84 -13.60 -1.45
N LYS A 365 -0.48 -13.51 -1.65
CA LYS A 365 -1.49 -13.80 -0.61
C LYS A 365 -1.80 -15.29 -0.49
N ARG A 366 -1.09 -16.17 -1.23
CA ARG A 366 -1.16 -17.64 -1.11
C ARG A 366 -2.59 -18.19 -1.14
N TRP A 367 -3.41 -17.69 -2.06
CA TRP A 367 -4.78 -18.19 -2.25
C TRP A 367 -4.83 -19.66 -2.65
N LEU A 368 -3.89 -20.12 -3.49
CA LEU A 368 -3.81 -21.53 -3.90
C LEU A 368 -3.59 -22.46 -2.70
N ALA A 369 -2.62 -22.14 -1.84
CA ALA A 369 -2.36 -22.88 -0.60
C ALA A 369 -3.56 -22.85 0.36
N THR A 370 -4.34 -21.76 0.35
CA THR A 370 -5.60 -21.67 1.12
C THR A 370 -6.62 -22.69 0.61
N MET A 371 -6.78 -22.83 -0.71
CA MET A 371 -7.68 -23.84 -1.29
C MET A 371 -7.17 -25.26 -0.98
N ASP A 372 -5.85 -25.48 -1.02
CA ASP A 372 -5.25 -26.76 -0.66
C ASP A 372 -5.53 -27.13 0.81
N ILE A 373 -5.52 -26.17 1.73
CA ILE A 373 -5.93 -26.38 3.15
C ILE A 373 -7.39 -26.83 3.24
N VAL A 374 -8.31 -26.15 2.55
CA VAL A 374 -9.74 -26.50 2.55
C VAL A 374 -9.96 -27.90 1.98
N ALA A 375 -9.31 -28.23 0.87
CA ALA A 375 -9.39 -29.55 0.25
C ALA A 375 -8.83 -30.65 1.15
N GLU A 376 -7.69 -30.41 1.80
CA GLU A 376 -7.07 -31.37 2.70
C GLU A 376 -7.92 -31.62 3.95
N LEU A 377 -8.55 -30.58 4.51
CA LEU A 377 -9.54 -30.72 5.59
C LEU A 377 -10.71 -31.61 5.16
N LYS A 378 -11.30 -31.31 3.99
CA LYS A 378 -12.41 -32.09 3.41
C LYS A 378 -12.03 -33.55 3.19
N ARG A 379 -10.83 -33.81 2.66
CA ARG A 379 -10.30 -35.16 2.43
C ARG A 379 -10.15 -35.96 3.72
N ARG A 380 -9.86 -35.30 4.84
CA ARG A 380 -9.80 -35.92 6.18
C ARG A 380 -11.16 -36.07 6.87
N GLY A 381 -12.26 -35.77 6.18
CA GLY A 381 -13.62 -35.90 6.71
C GLY A 381 -14.07 -34.72 7.58
N VAL A 382 -13.28 -33.64 7.66
CA VAL A 382 -13.74 -32.38 8.27
C VAL A 382 -14.72 -31.71 7.31
N ARG A 383 -15.68 -30.93 7.83
CA ARG A 383 -16.61 -30.12 7.03
C ARG A 383 -16.18 -28.64 7.03
N PRO A 384 -15.12 -28.24 6.30
CA PRO A 384 -14.67 -26.85 6.29
C PRO A 384 -15.67 -25.95 5.56
N LEU A 385 -15.81 -24.70 6.00
CA LEU A 385 -16.44 -23.62 5.25
C LEU A 385 -15.48 -22.43 5.21
N LEU A 386 -14.93 -22.13 4.03
CA LEU A 386 -14.12 -20.93 3.84
C LEU A 386 -14.99 -19.77 3.38
N ILE A 387 -15.02 -18.69 4.16
CA ILE A 387 -15.60 -17.40 3.78
C ILE A 387 -14.48 -16.58 3.14
N ALA A 388 -14.48 -16.49 1.82
CA ALA A 388 -13.45 -15.85 1.02
C ALA A 388 -13.91 -14.48 0.51
N ARG A 389 -13.07 -13.45 0.67
CA ARG A 389 -13.22 -12.17 -0.02
C ARG A 389 -11.93 -11.80 -0.74
N GLY A 390 -11.94 -11.98 -2.06
CA GLY A 390 -10.90 -11.55 -3.00
C GLY A 390 -11.10 -10.14 -3.54
N GLY A 391 -10.12 -9.62 -4.29
CA GLY A 391 -10.28 -8.39 -5.08
C GLY A 391 -10.81 -8.67 -6.50
N MET A 392 -10.55 -7.75 -7.43
CA MET A 392 -10.96 -7.88 -8.85
C MET A 392 -9.83 -8.34 -9.77
N GLU A 393 -8.68 -8.70 -9.20
CA GLU A 393 -7.46 -9.02 -9.94
C GLU A 393 -7.58 -10.35 -10.71
N ALA A 394 -6.86 -10.46 -11.83
CA ALA A 394 -6.93 -11.60 -12.75
C ALA A 394 -6.60 -12.95 -12.08
N HIS A 395 -5.72 -12.95 -11.07
CA HIS A 395 -5.35 -14.14 -10.32
C HIS A 395 -6.55 -14.85 -9.67
N GLY A 396 -7.67 -14.15 -9.44
CA GLY A 396 -8.90 -14.77 -8.95
C GLY A 396 -9.43 -15.87 -9.86
N ALA A 397 -9.15 -15.82 -11.17
CA ALA A 397 -9.49 -16.88 -12.10
C ALA A 397 -8.71 -18.17 -11.81
N GLU A 398 -7.43 -18.07 -11.48
CA GLU A 398 -6.59 -19.21 -11.09
C GLU A 398 -7.06 -19.83 -9.78
N VAL A 399 -7.45 -19.00 -8.81
CA VAL A 399 -8.00 -19.47 -7.52
C VAL A 399 -9.28 -20.29 -7.74
N ARG A 400 -10.20 -19.80 -8.58
CA ARG A 400 -11.44 -20.53 -8.91
C ARG A 400 -11.16 -21.81 -9.70
N ALA A 401 -10.22 -21.78 -10.64
CA ALA A 401 -9.80 -22.99 -11.37
C ALA A 401 -9.23 -24.04 -10.40
N ARG A 402 -8.37 -23.63 -9.46
CA ARG A 402 -7.82 -24.50 -8.43
C ARG A 402 -8.90 -25.10 -7.54
N SER A 403 -9.91 -24.33 -7.13
CA SER A 403 -11.05 -24.85 -6.37
C SER A 403 -11.80 -25.95 -7.14
N ALA A 404 -12.01 -25.76 -8.44
CA ALA A 404 -12.66 -26.76 -9.30
C ALA A 404 -11.80 -28.03 -9.45
N GLU A 405 -10.49 -27.89 -9.66
CA GLU A 405 -9.54 -29.02 -9.72
C GLU A 405 -9.56 -29.87 -8.44
N LEU A 406 -9.70 -29.21 -7.28
CA LEU A 406 -9.75 -29.84 -5.97
C LEU A 406 -11.15 -30.41 -5.62
N GLY A 407 -12.15 -30.23 -6.48
CA GLY A 407 -13.52 -30.68 -6.22
C GLY A 407 -14.20 -29.94 -5.06
N LEU A 408 -13.85 -28.68 -4.84
CA LEU A 408 -14.49 -27.81 -3.85
C LEU A 408 -15.78 -27.20 -4.43
N SER A 409 -16.87 -27.27 -3.67
CA SER A 409 -18.11 -26.56 -3.98
C SER A 409 -17.95 -25.09 -3.60
N VAL A 410 -18.05 -24.21 -4.59
CA VAL A 410 -17.92 -22.76 -4.41
C VAL A 410 -19.28 -22.11 -4.67
N GLU A 411 -19.73 -21.29 -3.73
CA GLU A 411 -20.93 -20.48 -3.87
C GLU A 411 -20.60 -18.99 -3.84
N GLU A 412 -21.07 -18.24 -4.84
CA GLU A 412 -20.90 -16.79 -4.85
C GLU A 412 -22.04 -16.11 -4.09
N ARG A 413 -21.71 -15.10 -3.28
CA ARG A 413 -22.66 -14.35 -2.46
C ARG A 413 -22.36 -12.86 -2.46
N ARG A 414 -23.36 -12.05 -2.13
CA ARG A 414 -23.25 -10.60 -1.97
C ARG A 414 -23.88 -10.19 -0.65
N VAL A 415 -23.20 -9.29 0.06
CA VAL A 415 -23.70 -8.58 1.23
C VAL A 415 -24.57 -7.43 0.72
N ALA A 416 -25.89 -7.56 0.87
CA ALA A 416 -26.86 -6.60 0.34
C ALA A 416 -26.96 -5.32 1.17
N ARG A 417 -26.64 -5.39 2.47
CA ARG A 417 -26.67 -4.26 3.40
C ARG A 417 -25.41 -4.26 4.27
N PRO A 418 -24.86 -3.09 4.63
CA PRO A 418 -23.67 -3.03 5.47
C PRO A 418 -23.94 -3.57 6.89
N GLY A 419 -22.86 -3.93 7.56
CA GLY A 419 -22.86 -4.32 8.96
C GLY A 419 -22.93 -5.83 9.21
N PRO A 420 -22.76 -6.25 10.48
CA PRO A 420 -22.67 -7.65 10.86
C PRO A 420 -23.90 -8.48 10.48
N GLN A 421 -25.08 -7.89 10.58
CA GLN A 421 -26.33 -8.57 10.24
C GLN A 421 -26.46 -8.84 8.73
N GLY A 422 -26.06 -7.90 7.88
CA GLY A 422 -26.05 -8.11 6.42
C GLY A 422 -25.04 -9.19 6.00
N LEU A 423 -23.92 -9.29 6.72
CA LEU A 423 -22.98 -10.39 6.53
C LEU A 423 -23.61 -11.74 6.90
N VAL A 424 -24.27 -11.85 8.06
CA VAL A 424 -24.95 -13.09 8.49
C VAL A 424 -26.00 -13.53 7.46
N GLU A 425 -26.81 -12.60 6.96
CA GLU A 425 -27.81 -12.87 5.91
C GLU A 425 -27.17 -13.40 4.63
N ALA A 426 -26.08 -12.79 4.18
CA ALA A 426 -25.37 -13.22 2.98
C ALA A 426 -24.74 -14.62 3.11
N LEU A 427 -24.40 -15.02 4.34
CA LEU A 427 -23.80 -16.31 4.65
C LEU A 427 -24.83 -17.40 4.93
N ALA A 428 -26.12 -17.09 5.10
CA ALA A 428 -27.14 -18.07 5.42
C ALA A 428 -27.42 -19.05 4.27
N GLY A 429 -27.82 -20.29 4.61
CA GLY A 429 -28.32 -21.29 3.66
C GLY A 429 -27.28 -21.99 2.77
N ALA A 430 -25.98 -21.72 2.93
CA ALA A 430 -24.90 -22.33 2.14
C ALA A 430 -24.36 -23.62 2.81
N HIS A 431 -25.26 -24.55 3.13
CA HIS A 431 -24.92 -25.77 3.89
C HIS A 431 -24.06 -26.79 3.13
N LEU A 432 -24.05 -26.71 1.79
CA LEU A 432 -23.33 -27.64 0.91
C LEU A 432 -22.02 -27.05 0.35
N ALA A 433 -21.85 -25.72 0.38
CA ALA A 433 -20.65 -25.05 -0.09
C ALA A 433 -19.43 -25.40 0.78
N ASP A 434 -18.27 -25.66 0.18
CA ASP A 434 -16.98 -25.68 0.90
C ASP A 434 -16.38 -24.27 0.99
N VAL A 435 -16.73 -23.40 0.03
CA VAL A 435 -16.26 -22.02 -0.06
C VAL A 435 -17.43 -21.09 -0.39
N ILE A 436 -17.56 -19.99 0.34
CA ILE A 436 -18.39 -18.85 -0.04
C ILE A 436 -17.49 -17.73 -0.53
N GLU A 437 -17.60 -17.35 -1.80
CA GLU A 437 -16.89 -16.19 -2.35
C GLU A 437 -17.79 -14.95 -2.30
N LEU A 438 -17.47 -14.03 -1.39
CA LEU A 438 -18.17 -12.75 -1.28
C LEU A 438 -17.71 -11.82 -2.40
N LYS A 439 -18.66 -11.33 -3.20
CA LYS A 439 -18.42 -10.40 -4.32
C LYS A 439 -18.55 -8.93 -3.94
N SER A 440 -19.06 -8.64 -2.76
CA SER A 440 -19.15 -7.29 -2.19
C SER A 440 -18.07 -7.06 -1.13
N PRO A 441 -17.65 -5.81 -0.90
CA PRO A 441 -16.82 -5.46 0.26
C PRO A 441 -17.46 -5.89 1.57
N ILE A 442 -16.62 -6.16 2.57
CA ILE A 442 -17.03 -6.38 3.96
C ILE A 442 -16.63 -5.13 4.73
N ASP A 443 -17.61 -4.44 5.32
CA ASP A 443 -17.37 -3.24 6.11
C ASP A 443 -16.70 -3.55 7.45
N PRO A 444 -16.04 -2.58 8.12
CA PRO A 444 -15.26 -2.86 9.32
C PRO A 444 -16.04 -3.57 10.45
N PRO A 445 -17.28 -3.18 10.79
CA PRO A 445 -18.10 -3.92 11.76
C PRO A 445 -18.33 -5.38 11.35
N GLY A 446 -18.71 -5.63 10.09
CA GLY A 446 -18.89 -6.99 9.58
C GLY A 446 -17.61 -7.82 9.63
N ARG A 447 -16.47 -7.22 9.25
CA ARG A 447 -15.15 -7.87 9.28
C ARG A 447 -14.73 -8.25 10.70
N ARG A 448 -14.95 -7.39 11.69
CA ARG A 448 -14.66 -7.71 13.10
C ARG A 448 -15.49 -8.87 13.61
N THR A 449 -16.79 -8.87 13.35
CA THR A 449 -17.67 -10.00 13.71
C THR A 449 -17.20 -11.29 13.04
N LEU A 450 -16.87 -11.23 11.74
CA LEU A 450 -16.33 -12.38 11.01
C LEU A 450 -15.05 -12.91 11.64
N PHE A 451 -14.05 -12.05 11.83
CA PHE A 451 -12.74 -12.45 12.37
C PHE A 451 -12.82 -13.04 13.77
N ARG A 452 -13.75 -12.53 14.60
CA ARG A 452 -13.95 -13.03 15.95
C ARG A 452 -14.61 -14.42 15.97
N GLU A 453 -15.61 -14.63 15.12
CA GLU A 453 -16.51 -15.78 15.23
C GLU A 453 -16.11 -17.00 14.39
N VAL A 454 -15.19 -16.84 13.42
CA VAL A 454 -14.59 -18.00 12.74
C VAL A 454 -13.59 -18.74 13.64
N ASP A 455 -13.28 -19.98 13.27
CA ASP A 455 -12.26 -20.76 13.94
C ASP A 455 -10.85 -20.24 13.65
N VAL A 456 -10.58 -19.86 12.38
CA VAL A 456 -9.28 -19.30 11.96
C VAL A 456 -9.42 -18.27 10.85
N VAL A 457 -8.68 -17.16 10.97
CA VAL A 457 -8.44 -16.17 9.91
C VAL A 457 -7.13 -16.48 9.20
N LEU A 458 -7.21 -16.90 7.93
CA LEU A 458 -6.08 -17.28 7.07
C LEU A 458 -5.46 -16.04 6.41
N ALA A 459 -4.63 -15.33 7.19
CA ALA A 459 -3.78 -14.22 6.76
C ALA A 459 -2.39 -14.69 6.27
N ASN A 460 -2.28 -15.93 5.79
CA ASN A 460 -1.04 -16.50 5.29
C ASN A 460 -0.63 -15.90 3.94
N SER A 461 0.62 -15.46 3.84
CA SER A 461 1.21 -14.83 2.66
C SER A 461 2.64 -15.35 2.43
N GLY A 462 3.12 -15.28 1.19
CA GLY A 462 4.50 -15.58 0.81
C GLY A 462 5.41 -14.36 0.93
N HIS A 463 4.89 -13.20 0.58
CA HIS A 463 5.51 -11.91 0.83
C HIS A 463 4.45 -10.98 1.42
N GLU A 464 4.61 -10.65 2.71
CA GLU A 464 3.78 -9.68 3.40
C GLU A 464 4.68 -8.65 4.07
N PRO A 465 4.65 -7.37 3.66
CA PRO A 465 5.49 -6.33 4.26
C PRO A 465 5.21 -6.10 5.74
N PHE A 466 3.95 -6.25 6.18
CA PHE A 466 3.55 -6.06 7.59
C PHE A 466 2.41 -6.98 8.03
N GLY A 467 1.36 -7.14 7.21
CA GLY A 467 0.26 -8.05 7.52
C GLY A 467 -0.82 -7.47 8.44
N LEU A 468 -1.47 -6.38 8.03
CA LEU A 468 -2.55 -5.77 8.83
C LEU A 468 -3.71 -6.73 9.12
N VAL A 469 -4.09 -7.60 8.19
CA VAL A 469 -5.26 -8.50 8.36
C VAL A 469 -5.07 -9.47 9.53
N GLY A 470 -3.87 -10.02 9.72
CA GLY A 470 -3.58 -10.89 10.87
C GLY A 470 -3.66 -10.13 12.18
N LEU A 471 -3.17 -8.89 12.21
CA LEU A 471 -3.20 -8.01 13.37
C LEU A 471 -4.63 -7.56 13.72
N GLU A 472 -5.46 -7.27 12.71
CA GLU A 472 -6.88 -6.98 12.87
C GLU A 472 -7.64 -8.19 13.42
N ALA A 473 -7.32 -9.41 12.95
CA ALA A 473 -7.91 -10.64 13.48
C ALA A 473 -7.56 -10.82 14.96
N MET A 474 -6.30 -10.55 15.35
CA MET A 474 -5.88 -10.54 16.74
C MET A 474 -6.65 -9.49 17.57
N ALA A 475 -6.79 -8.26 17.06
CA ALA A 475 -7.51 -7.18 17.74
C ALA A 475 -8.99 -7.51 18.00
N ALA A 476 -9.64 -8.11 17.00
CA ALA A 476 -11.01 -8.63 17.11
C ALA A 476 -11.13 -9.80 18.10
N GLY A 477 -10.01 -10.40 18.53
CA GLY A 477 -9.97 -11.58 19.39
C GLY A 477 -10.18 -12.90 18.63
N GLY A 478 -9.94 -12.90 17.33
CA GLY A 478 -9.92 -14.09 16.47
C GLY A 478 -8.60 -14.87 16.57
N MET A 479 -8.54 -16.00 15.89
CA MET A 479 -7.33 -16.79 15.72
C MET A 479 -6.65 -16.40 14.40
N ALA A 480 -5.53 -15.67 14.46
CA ALA A 480 -4.75 -15.33 13.28
C ALA A 480 -3.88 -16.52 12.84
N CYS A 481 -3.89 -16.80 11.54
CA CYS A 481 -2.98 -17.72 10.87
C CYS A 481 -2.20 -16.95 9.80
N THR A 482 -0.93 -16.64 10.09
CA THR A 482 -0.08 -15.75 9.29
C THR A 482 0.96 -16.52 8.49
N GLY A 483 1.67 -15.82 7.60
CA GLY A 483 2.96 -16.28 7.09
C GLY A 483 4.09 -15.96 8.08
N CYS A 484 5.32 -16.03 7.58
CA CYS A 484 6.55 -15.80 8.36
C CYS A 484 7.43 -14.69 7.78
N SER A 485 6.81 -13.66 7.17
CA SER A 485 7.52 -12.56 6.50
C SER A 485 7.56 -11.31 7.38
N GLY A 486 6.91 -10.21 6.98
CA GLY A 486 6.93 -8.92 7.68
C GLY A 486 5.96 -8.82 8.85
N GLU A 487 5.27 -9.89 9.21
CA GLU A 487 4.42 -9.99 10.40
C GLU A 487 5.25 -10.03 11.70
N ASP A 488 6.04 -8.99 11.97
CA ASP A 488 6.98 -8.90 13.12
C ASP A 488 6.31 -9.08 14.49
N TYR A 489 4.99 -8.89 14.56
CA TYR A 489 4.15 -9.09 15.74
C TYR A 489 3.80 -10.56 16.00
N ALA A 490 3.90 -11.42 14.98
CA ALA A 490 3.47 -12.82 15.05
C ALA A 490 4.55 -13.68 15.74
N GLN A 491 4.15 -14.40 16.78
CA GLN A 491 4.99 -15.28 17.58
C GLN A 491 4.40 -16.70 17.54
N PRO A 492 5.06 -17.65 16.83
CA PRO A 492 4.56 -19.00 16.63
C PRO A 492 4.20 -19.69 17.95
N GLY A 493 3.00 -20.26 18.03
CA GLY A 493 2.55 -21.01 19.21
C GLY A 493 2.22 -20.15 20.43
N ARG A 494 2.44 -18.83 20.37
CA ARG A 494 2.13 -17.89 21.46
C ARG A 494 0.87 -17.09 21.16
N ASN A 495 0.83 -16.38 20.03
CA ASN A 495 -0.25 -15.42 19.71
C ASN A 495 -0.89 -15.65 18.34
N ALA A 496 -0.32 -16.52 17.50
CA ALA A 496 -0.82 -16.91 16.20
C ALA A 496 -0.40 -18.33 15.81
N LEU A 497 -1.14 -18.89 14.86
CA LEU A 497 -0.63 -19.94 13.97
C LEU A 497 0.28 -19.26 12.94
N VAL A 498 1.54 -19.68 12.85
CA VAL A 498 2.51 -19.11 11.91
C VAL A 498 2.94 -20.22 10.96
N LEU A 499 2.52 -20.12 9.71
CA LEU A 499 2.88 -21.09 8.68
C LEU A 499 4.21 -20.73 8.04
N GLN A 500 5.10 -21.71 7.94
CA GLN A 500 6.42 -21.57 7.33
C GLN A 500 6.43 -22.03 5.87
N THR A 501 5.51 -22.91 5.51
CA THR A 501 5.47 -23.55 4.18
C THR A 501 4.13 -23.30 3.49
N ALA A 502 4.02 -23.77 2.24
CA ALA A 502 2.76 -23.85 1.52
C ALA A 502 2.06 -25.21 1.70
N ASP A 503 2.65 -26.14 2.47
CA ASP A 503 2.07 -27.47 2.69
C ASP A 503 0.83 -27.36 3.57
N PRO A 504 -0.37 -27.77 3.10
CA PRO A 504 -1.56 -27.76 3.93
C PRO A 504 -1.42 -28.62 5.19
N GLY A 505 -0.58 -29.67 5.15
CA GLY A 505 -0.31 -30.53 6.30
C GLY A 505 0.21 -29.78 7.52
N GLU A 506 0.95 -28.69 7.34
CA GLU A 506 1.42 -27.83 8.42
C GLU A 506 0.25 -27.20 9.19
N PHE A 507 -0.70 -26.59 8.47
CA PHE A 507 -1.91 -26.03 9.07
C PHE A 507 -2.71 -27.09 9.81
N ILE A 508 -2.93 -28.26 9.18
CA ILE A 508 -3.70 -29.35 9.81
C ILE A 508 -3.04 -29.81 11.11
N GLY A 509 -1.71 -29.94 11.12
CA GLY A 509 -0.95 -30.35 12.29
C GLY A 509 -1.05 -29.34 13.43
N LEU A 510 -0.79 -28.06 13.14
CA LEU A 510 -0.78 -26.98 14.13
C LEU A 510 -2.19 -26.72 14.69
N TYR A 511 -3.19 -26.55 13.82
CA TYR A 511 -4.55 -26.29 14.25
C TYR A 511 -5.20 -27.53 14.89
N GLY A 512 -4.94 -28.74 14.36
CA GLY A 512 -5.41 -29.99 14.97
C GLY A 512 -4.80 -30.27 16.35
N TRP A 513 -3.64 -29.69 16.68
CA TRP A 513 -3.13 -29.67 18.05
C TRP A 513 -3.94 -28.72 18.93
N LEU A 514 -4.26 -27.50 18.47
CA LEU A 514 -5.09 -26.54 19.22
C LEU A 514 -6.51 -27.07 19.49
N GLN A 515 -7.13 -27.76 18.53
CA GLN A 515 -8.44 -28.37 18.73
C GLN A 515 -8.47 -29.37 19.90
N ARG A 516 -7.33 -30.03 20.18
CA ARG A 516 -7.16 -30.95 21.32
C ARG A 516 -6.79 -30.24 22.61
N HIS A 517 -6.46 -28.94 22.56
CA HIS A 517 -6.07 -28.13 23.70
C HIS A 517 -6.82 -26.77 23.72
N PRO A 518 -8.14 -26.75 24.00
CA PRO A 518 -8.94 -25.53 23.97
C PRO A 518 -8.48 -24.44 24.95
N ASP A 519 -7.81 -24.79 26.04
CA ASP A 519 -7.16 -23.84 26.95
C ASP A 519 -6.02 -23.09 26.26
N LYS A 520 -5.21 -23.78 25.44
CA LYS A 520 -4.13 -23.19 24.64
C LYS A 520 -4.67 -22.34 23.51
N GLU A 521 -5.74 -22.76 22.86
CA GLU A 521 -6.43 -21.95 21.86
C GLU A 521 -6.93 -20.62 22.45
N ARG A 522 -7.63 -20.66 23.59
CA ARG A 522 -8.09 -19.44 24.28
C ARG A 522 -6.94 -18.54 24.71
N ALA A 523 -5.87 -19.13 25.26
CA ALA A 523 -4.68 -18.40 25.65
C ALA A 523 -4.01 -17.71 24.45
N MET A 524 -3.95 -18.39 23.30
CA MET A 524 -3.40 -17.82 22.06
C MET A 524 -4.23 -16.66 21.53
N ARG A 525 -5.57 -16.78 21.50
CA ARG A 525 -6.45 -15.66 21.11
C ARG A 525 -6.28 -14.45 22.05
N GLN A 526 -6.17 -14.69 23.35
CA GLN A 526 -5.95 -13.63 24.34
C GLN A 526 -4.58 -12.96 24.14
N ALA A 527 -3.52 -13.74 23.96
CA ALA A 527 -2.18 -13.22 23.68
C ALA A 527 -2.11 -12.46 22.35
N GLY A 528 -2.85 -12.91 21.33
CA GLY A 528 -3.06 -12.18 20.07
C GLY A 528 -3.66 -10.81 20.34
N ARG A 529 -4.79 -10.76 21.03
CA ARG A 529 -5.46 -9.50 21.35
C ARG A 529 -4.59 -8.55 22.18
N ASP A 530 -3.81 -9.08 23.13
CA ASP A 530 -2.88 -8.27 23.91
C ASP A 530 -1.71 -7.76 23.06
N THR A 531 -1.18 -8.58 22.15
CA THR A 531 -0.18 -8.14 21.15
C THR A 531 -0.74 -7.01 20.28
N ALA A 532 -1.97 -7.15 19.77
CA ALA A 532 -2.56 -6.15 18.89
C ALA A 532 -2.71 -4.78 19.56
N LYS A 533 -2.94 -4.72 20.88
CA LYS A 533 -3.02 -3.45 21.62
C LYS A 533 -1.72 -2.67 21.54
N ASP A 534 -0.56 -3.33 21.56
CA ASP A 534 0.75 -2.66 21.43
C ASP A 534 0.95 -1.98 20.06
N TYR A 535 0.12 -2.31 19.08
CA TYR A 535 0.09 -1.70 17.76
C TYR A 535 -1.10 -0.75 17.56
N ALA A 536 -1.80 -0.33 18.61
CA ALA A 536 -2.74 0.79 18.48
C ALA A 536 -1.96 2.06 18.07
N TRP A 537 -2.49 2.84 17.11
CA TRP A 537 -1.78 4.01 16.57
C TRP A 537 -1.18 4.96 17.62
N PRO A 538 -1.88 5.32 18.71
CA PRO A 538 -1.29 6.16 19.76
C PRO A 538 0.01 5.58 20.35
N LEU A 539 0.06 4.26 20.57
CA LEU A 539 1.26 3.59 21.07
C LEU A 539 2.36 3.46 20.01
N VAL A 540 1.98 3.28 18.74
CA VAL A 540 2.95 3.28 17.62
C VAL A 540 3.62 4.65 17.52
N VAL A 541 2.84 5.72 17.57
CA VAL A 541 3.35 7.10 17.56
C VAL A 541 4.28 7.35 18.74
N GLU A 542 3.82 7.05 19.96
CA GLU A 542 4.54 7.27 21.21
C GLU A 542 5.86 6.46 21.28
N ARG A 543 5.83 5.17 20.94
CA ARG A 543 6.95 4.25 21.17
C ARG A 543 7.91 4.13 20.00
N HIS A 544 7.45 4.38 18.78
CA HIS A 544 8.25 4.10 17.57
C HIS A 544 8.54 5.34 16.73
N LEU A 545 7.62 6.29 16.61
CA LEU A 545 7.80 7.46 15.75
C LEU A 545 8.45 8.64 16.49
N LEU A 546 7.82 9.14 17.56
CA LEU A 546 8.28 10.35 18.27
C LEU A 546 9.72 10.22 18.80
N PRO A 547 10.15 9.08 19.40
CA PRO A 547 11.53 8.94 19.86
C PRO A 547 12.56 9.03 18.73
N ARG A 548 12.19 8.67 17.49
CA ARG A 548 13.07 8.80 16.32
C ARG A 548 13.17 10.24 15.85
N ILE A 549 12.05 10.96 15.87
CA ILE A 549 12.02 12.39 15.53
C ILE A 549 12.86 13.20 16.52
N GLU A 550 12.77 12.90 17.82
CA GLU A 550 13.57 13.56 18.85
C GLU A 550 15.08 13.34 18.65
N LEU A 551 15.50 12.12 18.29
CA LEU A 551 16.89 11.82 17.99
C LEU A 551 17.39 12.57 16.74
N LEU A 552 16.58 12.63 15.68
CA LEU A 552 16.89 13.39 14.47
C LEU A 552 17.00 14.89 14.78
N ALA A 553 16.14 15.39 15.67
CA ALA A 553 16.16 16.78 16.12
C ALA A 553 17.38 17.13 16.99
N ALA A 554 17.92 16.17 17.75
CA ALA A 554 19.10 16.34 18.61
C ALA A 554 20.43 16.23 17.86
N GLY A 555 20.49 15.45 16.78
CA GLY A 555 21.69 15.31 15.95
C GLY A 555 21.97 16.48 15.00
N ALA A 556 21.02 17.42 14.86
CA ALA A 556 21.14 18.63 14.03
C ALA A 556 21.62 19.87 14.81
N GLY A 557 21.97 19.71 16.10
CA GLY A 557 22.36 20.79 17.02
C GLY A 557 23.85 20.96 17.22
#